data_AF-A0A0M0LRC9-F1
#
_entry.id   AF-A0A0M0LRC9-F1
#
_cell.length_a   1.000
_cell.length_b   1.000
_cell.length_c   1.000
_cell.angle_alpha   90.00
_cell.angle_beta   90.00
_cell.angle_gamma   90.00
#
_symmetry.space_group_name_H-M   'P 1'
#
loop_
_entity.id
_entity.type
_entity.pdbx_description
1 polymer ?
#
loop_
_entity_poly.entity_id
_entity_poly.type
_entity_poly.pdbx_seq_one_letter_code
_entity_poly.pdbx_strand_id
1 'polypeptide(L)'
;MFIAWSAVILGSVPYDAAAAASASGATFDPLAVLRASGDSFGSTVRLFSLLAVCTSFVGFYYGLTDFFADVLGFDTKGVGSSDGGEQNMAVLEPKVAKKALAVREEEEEEEKGQEEAAAPITALRTPGEKALLGAPTTALRTPGEKALLGALTLLPPLGFAVGDPSIFFSALDNGGTYGVMTLFGILPAAMAWAQRYGEGRDPDTAFAEEALPGGKLTLLAMIAAGAAFVSVETWERIEALT
;
A
#
# COMPACT_ATOMS: atom_id res chain seq x y z
N MET A 1 -8.92 -16.84 1.77
CA MET A 1 -8.92 -16.47 0.34
C MET A 1 -7.54 -16.61 -0.29
N PHE A 2 -6.47 -16.02 0.27
CA PHE A 2 -5.10 -16.18 -0.25
C PHE A 2 -4.67 -17.66 -0.40
N ILE A 3 -4.84 -18.49 0.64
CA ILE A 3 -4.48 -19.91 0.58
C ILE A 3 -5.29 -20.67 -0.48
N ALA A 4 -6.59 -20.38 -0.59
CA ALA A 4 -7.45 -21.02 -1.58
C ALA A 4 -7.03 -20.63 -3.01
N TRP A 5 -6.72 -19.35 -3.23
CA TRP A 5 -6.22 -18.86 -4.52
C TRP A 5 -4.85 -19.47 -4.86
N SER A 6 -3.90 -19.47 -3.93
CA SER A 6 -2.58 -20.08 -4.12
C SER A 6 -2.69 -21.59 -4.36
N ALA A 7 -3.58 -22.30 -3.65
CA ALA A 7 -3.82 -23.72 -3.89
C ALA A 7 -4.37 -24.00 -5.30
N VAL A 8 -5.27 -23.15 -5.80
CA VAL A 8 -5.78 -23.23 -7.18
C VAL A 8 -4.67 -22.99 -8.20
N ILE A 9 -3.81 -21.99 -7.97
CA ILE A 9 -2.69 -21.69 -8.86
C ILE A 9 -1.66 -22.82 -8.86
N LEU A 10 -1.23 -23.31 -7.70
CA LEU A 10 -0.29 -24.44 -7.59
C LEU A 10 -0.89 -25.73 -8.17
N GLY A 11 -2.19 -25.96 -7.98
CA GLY A 11 -2.89 -27.10 -8.55
C GLY A 11 -3.05 -27.05 -10.07
N SER A 12 -2.93 -25.87 -10.68
CA SER A 12 -3.02 -25.67 -12.12
C SER A 12 -1.68 -25.89 -12.86
N VAL A 13 -0.56 -26.02 -12.14
CA VAL A 13 0.77 -26.17 -12.74
C VAL A 13 1.13 -27.67 -12.84
N PRO A 14 1.33 -28.22 -14.04
CA PRO A 14 1.79 -29.61 -14.20
C PRO A 14 3.20 -29.76 -13.61
N TYR A 15 3.32 -30.59 -12.58
CA TYR A 15 4.55 -30.72 -11.77
C TYR A 15 5.75 -31.21 -12.57
N ASP A 16 5.52 -32.02 -13.60
CA ASP A 16 6.53 -32.60 -14.49
C ASP A 16 7.11 -31.55 -15.44
N ALA A 17 6.26 -30.72 -16.06
CA ALA A 17 6.69 -29.64 -16.94
C ALA A 17 7.32 -28.48 -16.16
N ALA A 18 6.81 -28.17 -14.96
CA ALA A 18 7.43 -27.16 -14.09
C ALA A 18 8.75 -27.63 -13.51
N ALA A 19 8.88 -28.91 -13.11
CA ALA A 19 10.15 -29.48 -12.69
C ALA A 19 11.18 -29.52 -13.83
N ALA A 20 10.76 -29.84 -15.06
CA ALA A 20 11.63 -29.82 -16.24
C ALA A 20 12.06 -28.40 -16.63
N ALA A 21 11.17 -27.41 -16.52
CA ALA A 21 11.49 -26.00 -16.76
C ALA A 21 12.50 -25.47 -15.71
N SER A 22 12.25 -25.74 -14.42
CA SER A 22 13.17 -25.38 -13.34
C SER A 22 14.53 -26.09 -13.46
N ALA A 23 14.56 -27.35 -13.87
CA ALA A 23 15.80 -28.11 -14.08
C ALA A 23 16.61 -27.63 -15.30
N SER A 24 15.95 -27.04 -16.30
CA SER A 24 16.59 -26.42 -17.47
C SER A 24 16.91 -24.94 -17.28
N GLY A 25 16.61 -24.37 -16.12
CA GLY A 25 16.75 -22.93 -15.85
C GLY A 25 15.77 -22.06 -16.64
N ALA A 26 14.76 -22.65 -17.27
CA ALA A 26 13.76 -21.95 -18.06
C ALA A 26 12.59 -21.52 -17.17
N THR A 27 12.15 -20.27 -17.34
CA THR A 27 10.95 -19.77 -16.67
C THR A 27 9.71 -20.47 -17.23
N PHE A 28 8.94 -21.13 -16.37
CA PHE A 28 7.62 -21.65 -16.75
C PHE A 28 6.68 -20.49 -17.03
N ASP A 29 6.18 -20.38 -18.27
CA ASP A 29 5.17 -19.39 -18.66
C ASP A 29 3.74 -19.97 -18.55
N PRO A 30 3.01 -19.72 -17.45
CA PRO A 30 1.65 -20.21 -17.28
C PRO A 30 0.67 -19.66 -18.35
N LEU A 31 0.93 -18.46 -18.90
CA LEU A 31 0.10 -17.88 -19.95
C LEU A 31 0.31 -18.58 -21.29
N ALA A 32 1.50 -19.10 -21.57
CA ALA A 32 1.75 -19.90 -22.77
C ALA A 32 0.91 -21.20 -22.76
N VAL A 33 0.83 -21.86 -21.60
CA VAL A 33 0.00 -23.07 -21.41
C VAL A 33 -1.49 -22.76 -21.60
N LEU A 34 -1.97 -21.64 -21.05
CA LEU A 34 -3.35 -21.17 -21.22
C LEU A 34 -3.68 -20.71 -22.65
N ARG A 35 -2.69 -20.27 -23.43
CA ARG A 35 -2.88 -19.90 -24.85
C ARG A 35 -2.91 -21.13 -25.76
N ALA A 36 -2.27 -22.23 -25.37
CA ALA A 36 -2.22 -23.46 -26.16
C ALA A 36 -3.53 -24.27 -26.12
N SER A 37 -4.45 -23.97 -25.20
CA SER A 37 -5.70 -24.72 -24.99
C SER A 37 -6.85 -24.34 -25.93
N GLY A 38 -6.73 -23.27 -26.73
CA GLY A 38 -7.68 -22.95 -27.79
C GLY A 38 -7.55 -21.53 -28.36
N ASP A 39 -7.83 -21.36 -29.66
CA ASP A 39 -7.60 -20.12 -30.41
C ASP A 39 -8.37 -18.91 -29.85
N SER A 40 -9.67 -19.06 -29.58
CA SER A 40 -10.51 -17.94 -29.09
C SER A 40 -10.22 -17.60 -27.62
N PHE A 41 -9.99 -18.61 -26.78
CA PHE A 41 -9.70 -18.41 -25.35
C PHE A 41 -8.33 -17.76 -25.15
N GLY A 42 -7.32 -18.19 -25.92
CA GLY A 42 -6.00 -17.59 -25.92
C GLY A 42 -6.00 -16.10 -26.27
N SER A 43 -6.86 -15.67 -27.20
CA SER A 43 -7.00 -14.25 -27.55
C SER A 43 -7.63 -13.42 -26.43
N THR A 44 -8.69 -13.93 -25.77
CA THR A 44 -9.33 -13.26 -24.63
C THR A 44 -8.35 -13.10 -23.46
N VAL A 45 -7.59 -14.16 -23.14
CA VAL A 45 -6.59 -14.13 -22.07
C VAL A 45 -5.48 -13.11 -22.40
N ARG A 46 -5.02 -13.04 -23.65
CA ARG A 46 -4.03 -12.02 -24.06
C ARG A 46 -4.55 -10.60 -23.86
N LEU A 47 -5.78 -10.32 -24.27
CA LEU A 47 -6.37 -8.99 -24.11
C LEU A 47 -6.61 -8.65 -22.64
N PHE A 48 -7.15 -9.59 -21.88
CA PHE A 48 -7.39 -9.43 -20.44
C PHE A 48 -6.09 -9.19 -19.68
N SER A 49 -5.05 -10.01 -19.90
CA SER A 49 -3.75 -9.83 -19.26
C SER A 49 -3.09 -8.50 -19.65
N LEU A 50 -3.20 -8.09 -20.92
CA LEU A 50 -2.68 -6.79 -21.36
C LEU A 50 -3.41 -5.64 -20.66
N LEU A 51 -4.74 -5.68 -20.59
CA LEU A 51 -5.55 -4.68 -19.90
C LEU A 51 -5.27 -4.64 -18.39
N ALA A 52 -5.09 -5.80 -17.78
CA ALA A 52 -4.74 -5.93 -16.37
C ALA A 52 -3.37 -5.30 -16.07
N VAL A 53 -2.35 -5.58 -16.90
CA VAL A 53 -1.03 -4.96 -16.76
C VAL A 53 -1.08 -3.45 -16.99
N CYS A 54 -1.79 -2.98 -18.03
CA CYS A 54 -1.95 -1.55 -18.27
C CYS A 54 -2.62 -0.84 -17.08
N THR A 55 -3.66 -1.44 -16.50
CA THR A 55 -4.38 -0.84 -15.36
C THR A 55 -3.51 -0.83 -14.09
N SER A 56 -2.79 -1.92 -13.82
CA SER A 56 -1.83 -1.99 -12.70
C SER A 56 -0.71 -0.97 -12.84
N PHE A 57 -0.18 -0.82 -14.06
CA PHE A 57 0.88 0.14 -14.37
C PHE A 57 0.44 1.59 -14.12
N VAL A 58 -0.81 1.95 -14.45
CA VAL A 58 -1.34 3.30 -14.18
C VAL A 58 -1.36 3.59 -12.68
N GLY A 59 -1.85 2.65 -11.87
CA GLY A 59 -1.87 2.81 -10.40
C GLY A 59 -0.46 2.94 -9.82
N PHE A 60 0.46 2.08 -10.24
CA PHE A 60 1.86 2.14 -9.83
C PHE A 60 2.55 3.44 -10.26
N TYR A 61 2.36 3.86 -11.52
CA TYR A 61 2.92 5.09 -12.07
C TYR A 61 2.46 6.31 -11.26
N TYR A 62 1.16 6.44 -11.01
CA TYR A 62 0.64 7.55 -10.21
C TYR A 62 1.19 7.50 -8.78
N GLY A 63 1.22 6.33 -8.14
CA GLY A 63 1.78 6.17 -6.80
C GLY A 63 3.25 6.61 -6.71
N LEU A 64 4.09 6.22 -7.67
CA LEU A 64 5.51 6.63 -7.70
C LEU A 64 5.68 8.13 -7.99
N THR A 65 4.94 8.67 -8.97
CA THR A 65 5.06 10.11 -9.30
C THR A 65 4.57 11.01 -8.19
N ASP A 66 3.64 10.53 -7.36
CA ASP A 66 3.18 11.24 -6.17
C ASP A 66 4.21 11.15 -5.05
N PHE A 67 4.71 9.94 -4.77
CA PHE A 67 5.81 9.73 -3.81
C PHE A 67 7.04 10.60 -4.11
N PHE A 68 7.52 10.63 -5.35
CA PHE A 68 8.68 11.47 -5.69
C PHE A 68 8.38 12.95 -5.60
N ALA A 69 7.14 13.37 -5.83
CA ALA A 69 6.78 14.76 -5.68
C ALA A 69 6.73 15.20 -4.22
N ASP A 70 6.30 14.32 -3.32
CA ASP A 70 6.38 14.54 -1.88
C ASP A 70 7.85 14.60 -1.42
N VAL A 71 8.67 13.66 -1.89
CA VAL A 71 10.12 13.61 -1.58
C VAL A 71 10.86 14.86 -2.07
N LEU A 72 10.53 15.34 -3.27
CA LEU A 72 11.16 16.53 -3.86
C LEU A 72 10.51 17.85 -3.40
N GLY A 73 9.47 17.78 -2.56
CA GLY A 73 8.82 18.95 -1.97
C GLY A 73 8.03 19.81 -2.97
N PHE A 74 7.52 19.21 -4.05
CA PHE A 74 6.73 19.93 -5.05
C PHE A 74 5.32 20.28 -4.54
N ASP A 75 4.81 19.57 -3.52
CA ASP A 75 3.49 19.80 -2.94
C ASP A 75 3.49 20.73 -1.71
N THR A 76 4.65 20.94 -1.10
CA THR A 76 4.79 21.72 0.14
C THR A 76 4.69 23.24 -0.06
N LYS A 77 4.54 23.74 -1.29
CA LYS A 77 4.41 25.19 -1.57
C LYS A 77 3.02 25.78 -1.24
N GLY A 78 2.06 24.97 -0.78
CA GLY A 78 0.69 25.41 -0.49
C GLY A 78 0.28 25.46 0.99
N VAL A 79 1.04 24.88 1.92
CA VAL A 79 0.76 24.99 3.36
C VAL A 79 1.79 25.91 3.97
N GLY A 80 1.34 27.13 4.26
CA GLY A 80 2.16 28.14 4.91
C GLY A 80 2.85 27.57 6.14
N SER A 81 4.16 27.77 6.21
CA SER A 81 4.84 27.98 7.48
C SER A 81 4.08 29.08 8.24
N SER A 82 3.24 28.66 9.17
CA SER A 82 2.65 29.46 10.23
C SER A 82 2.35 28.44 11.33
N ASP A 83 2.83 28.53 12.55
CA ASP A 83 3.67 29.48 13.24
C ASP A 83 4.05 28.72 14.52
N GLY A 84 5.29 28.90 15.00
CA GLY A 84 5.65 28.45 16.33
C GLY A 84 5.00 29.38 17.33
N GLY A 85 4.00 28.91 18.06
CA GLY A 85 3.26 29.75 19.00
C GLY A 85 2.53 28.92 20.05
N GLU A 86 3.25 28.69 21.15
CA GLU A 86 2.79 28.60 22.54
C GLU A 86 1.29 28.45 22.85
N GLN A 87 1.03 27.43 23.69
CA GLN A 87 0.20 27.50 24.91
C GLN A 87 -1.22 28.07 24.78
N ASN A 88 -2.23 27.20 24.93
CA ASN A 88 -3.16 27.26 26.08
C ASN A 88 -4.16 26.10 26.01
N MET A 89 -3.98 25.15 26.93
CA MET A 89 -4.97 24.13 27.27
C MET A 89 -6.13 24.80 28.03
N ALA A 90 -7.07 25.38 27.28
CA ALA A 90 -8.34 25.84 27.82
C ALA A 90 -9.24 24.62 28.05
N VAL A 91 -9.31 24.21 29.31
CA VAL A 91 -10.31 23.36 29.94
C VAL A 91 -11.70 23.68 29.37
N LEU A 92 -12.25 22.78 28.55
CA LEU A 92 -13.63 22.88 28.06
C LEU A 92 -14.58 22.26 29.10
N GLU A 93 -15.47 23.12 29.62
CA GLU A 93 -16.43 22.83 30.68
C GLU A 93 -17.45 21.72 30.35
N PRO A 94 -17.94 20.99 31.37
CA PRO A 94 -18.82 19.81 31.24
C PRO A 94 -20.29 20.11 30.88
N LYS A 95 -20.61 21.33 30.42
CA LYS A 95 -22.01 21.77 30.18
C LYS A 95 -22.53 21.51 28.76
N VAL A 96 -21.66 21.23 27.79
CA VAL A 96 -22.08 20.95 26.40
C VAL A 96 -22.53 19.48 26.23
N ALA A 97 -21.98 18.57 27.04
CA ALA A 97 -22.29 17.14 27.01
C ALA A 97 -23.76 16.82 27.36
N LYS A 98 -24.45 17.67 28.14
CA LYS A 98 -25.86 17.47 28.46
C LYS A 98 -26.84 17.86 27.35
N LYS A 99 -26.41 18.66 26.38
CA LYS A 99 -27.29 19.10 25.28
C LYS A 99 -27.27 18.12 24.09
N ALA A 100 -26.19 17.36 23.93
CA ALA A 100 -26.06 16.35 22.87
C ALA A 100 -26.81 15.04 23.18
N LEU A 101 -27.02 14.72 24.47
CA LEU A 101 -27.74 13.52 24.90
C LEU A 101 -29.27 13.64 24.84
N ALA A 102 -29.83 14.85 24.75
CA ALA A 102 -31.28 15.08 24.69
C ALA A 102 -31.86 15.10 23.26
N VAL A 103 -31.02 15.00 22.22
CA VAL A 103 -31.45 14.98 20.81
C VAL A 103 -31.49 13.54 20.27
N ARG A 104 -31.05 12.56 21.06
CA ARG A 104 -30.86 11.17 20.62
C ARG A 104 -32.06 10.25 20.91
N GLU A 105 -33.20 10.79 21.30
CA GLU A 105 -34.42 10.02 21.65
C GLU A 105 -35.66 10.35 20.79
N GLU A 106 -35.57 11.17 19.73
CA GLU A 106 -36.75 11.52 18.89
C GLU A 106 -36.66 11.12 17.40
N GLU A 107 -35.65 10.37 16.93
CA GLU A 107 -35.59 9.91 15.52
C GLU A 107 -35.61 8.38 15.35
N GLU A 108 -36.27 7.66 16.25
CA GLU A 108 -36.78 6.29 16.02
C GLU A 108 -38.29 6.34 15.74
N GLU A 109 -38.73 6.92 14.62
CA GLU A 109 -40.06 6.63 14.03
C GLU A 109 -40.24 7.33 12.67
N GLU A 110 -39.56 6.88 11.61
CA GLU A 110 -40.11 7.00 10.24
C GLU A 110 -39.41 6.07 9.24
N GLU A 111 -39.57 4.76 9.44
CA GLU A 111 -39.44 3.81 8.35
C GLU A 111 -40.83 3.54 7.78
N LYS A 112 -41.23 4.27 6.72
CA LYS A 112 -42.26 3.80 5.78
C LYS A 112 -42.29 4.57 4.45
N GLY A 113 -41.77 3.90 3.42
CA GLY A 113 -42.25 3.92 2.03
C GLY A 113 -42.22 5.24 1.26
N GLN A 114 -41.30 5.37 0.31
CA GLN A 114 -41.65 5.59 -1.11
C GLN A 114 -40.40 5.59 -2.01
N GLU A 115 -40.62 5.00 -3.18
CA GLU A 115 -39.76 4.85 -4.35
C GLU A 115 -39.50 6.20 -5.05
N GLU A 116 -38.30 6.33 -5.65
CA GLU A 116 -37.96 7.23 -6.77
C GLU A 116 -37.92 8.76 -6.54
N ALA A 117 -36.71 9.32 -6.36
CA ALA A 117 -36.25 10.56 -7.01
C ALA A 117 -34.76 10.85 -6.73
N ALA A 118 -34.01 11.13 -7.79
CA ALA A 118 -32.62 11.53 -7.75
C ALA A 118 -32.42 12.96 -7.21
N ALA A 119 -31.53 13.15 -6.23
CA ALA A 119 -30.84 14.42 -5.97
C ALA A 119 -29.56 14.20 -5.12
N PRO A 120 -28.50 15.00 -5.31
CA PRO A 120 -27.12 14.60 -5.04
C PRO A 120 -26.68 14.79 -3.58
N ILE A 121 -25.84 13.87 -3.12
CA ILE A 121 -25.18 13.81 -1.78
C ILE A 121 -24.21 15.00 -1.53
N THR A 122 -24.22 16.04 -2.37
CA THR A 122 -23.22 17.13 -2.38
C THR A 122 -23.58 18.34 -1.50
N ALA A 123 -24.74 18.36 -0.83
CA ALA A 123 -25.27 19.57 -0.20
C ALA A 123 -24.97 19.75 1.30
N LEU A 124 -24.37 18.78 2.00
CA LEU A 124 -24.04 18.89 3.44
C LEU A 124 -22.55 18.71 3.69
N ARG A 125 -21.70 19.57 3.12
CA ARG A 125 -20.28 19.58 3.49
C ARG A 125 -19.80 20.97 3.83
N THR A 126 -19.39 21.13 5.09
CA THR A 126 -18.98 22.39 5.71
C THR A 126 -17.86 23.08 4.90
N PRO A 127 -17.76 24.43 4.92
CA PRO A 127 -16.73 25.16 4.17
C PRO A 127 -15.29 24.75 4.53
N GLY A 128 -15.05 24.23 5.74
CA GLY A 128 -13.74 23.75 6.20
C GLY A 128 -13.36 22.35 5.72
N GLU A 129 -14.33 21.46 5.48
CA GLU A 129 -14.05 20.13 4.91
C GLU A 129 -13.69 20.16 3.43
N LYS A 130 -14.10 21.21 2.69
CA LYS A 130 -13.65 21.43 1.31
C LYS A 130 -12.17 21.83 1.24
N ALA A 131 -11.61 22.34 2.34
CA ALA A 131 -10.17 22.62 2.46
C ALA A 131 -9.35 21.38 2.87
N LEU A 132 -9.95 20.45 3.62
CA LEU A 132 -9.37 19.14 3.97
C LEU A 132 -9.45 18.12 2.83
N LEU A 133 -10.41 18.28 1.90
CA LEU A 133 -10.37 17.61 0.60
C LEU A 133 -9.34 18.35 -0.26
N GLY A 134 -8.06 18.11 0.03
CA GLY A 134 -6.94 18.62 -0.76
C GLY A 134 -7.28 18.49 -2.24
N ALA A 135 -7.17 19.59 -2.98
CA ALA A 135 -7.30 19.56 -4.43
C ALA A 135 -6.48 18.38 -4.97
N PRO A 136 -6.95 17.64 -5.99
CA PRO A 136 -6.16 16.55 -6.56
C PRO A 136 -4.77 17.11 -6.83
N THR A 137 -3.77 16.60 -6.11
CA THR A 137 -2.40 17.12 -6.01
C THR A 137 -1.71 17.27 -7.38
N THR A 138 -2.30 16.61 -8.38
CA THR A 138 -1.98 16.67 -9.81
C THR A 138 -2.37 17.98 -10.52
N ALA A 139 -3.23 18.81 -9.94
CA ALA A 139 -3.78 20.00 -10.59
C ALA A 139 -2.86 21.24 -10.52
N LEU A 140 -1.87 21.26 -9.62
CA LEU A 140 -1.00 22.43 -9.39
C LEU A 140 0.39 22.34 -10.04
N ARG A 141 0.75 21.20 -10.64
CA ARG A 141 2.11 20.99 -11.18
C ARG A 141 2.25 21.51 -12.61
N THR A 142 3.36 22.19 -12.88
CA THR A 142 3.74 22.66 -14.22
C THR A 142 3.98 21.46 -15.15
N PRO A 143 3.78 21.62 -16.47
CA PRO A 143 4.03 20.53 -17.42
C PRO A 143 5.47 20.01 -17.38
N GLY A 144 6.44 20.87 -17.03
CA GLY A 144 7.85 20.50 -16.85
C GLY A 144 8.09 19.60 -15.64
N GLU A 145 7.44 19.87 -14.50
CA GLU A 145 7.53 19.03 -13.30
C GLU A 145 6.89 17.65 -13.53
N LYS A 146 5.76 17.59 -14.25
CA LYS A 146 5.12 16.30 -14.62
C LYS A 146 6.04 15.46 -15.50
N ALA A 147 6.67 16.09 -16.50
CA ALA A 147 7.62 15.42 -17.37
C ALA A 147 8.88 14.97 -16.60
N LEU A 148 9.40 15.78 -15.68
CA LEU A 148 10.53 15.42 -14.84
C LEU A 148 10.21 14.24 -13.91
N LEU A 149 9.05 14.26 -13.25
CA LEU A 149 8.62 13.18 -12.37
C LEU A 149 8.39 11.89 -13.16
N GLY A 150 7.73 11.97 -14.33
CA GLY A 150 7.56 10.82 -15.22
C GLY A 150 8.89 10.28 -15.76
N ALA A 151 9.82 11.17 -16.08
CA ALA A 151 11.17 10.78 -16.46
C ALA A 151 11.90 10.12 -15.29
N LEU A 152 11.81 10.66 -14.08
CA LEU A 152 12.47 10.12 -12.89
C LEU A 152 11.89 8.76 -12.47
N THR A 153 10.60 8.51 -12.68
CA THR A 153 9.97 7.22 -12.37
C THR A 153 10.28 6.14 -13.40
N LEU A 154 10.39 6.51 -14.69
CA LEU A 154 10.50 5.54 -15.77
C LEU A 154 11.92 5.37 -16.31
N LEU A 155 12.74 6.43 -16.40
CA LEU A 155 14.08 6.33 -16.99
C LEU A 155 15.01 5.38 -16.23
N PRO A 156 15.10 5.41 -14.89
CA PRO A 156 15.99 4.51 -14.18
C PRO A 156 15.66 3.03 -14.46
N PRO A 157 14.43 2.53 -14.19
CA PRO A 157 14.11 1.12 -14.43
C PRO A 157 14.15 0.76 -15.93
N LEU A 158 13.72 1.65 -16.82
CA LEU A 158 13.75 1.39 -18.27
C LEU A 158 15.19 1.31 -18.80
N GLY A 159 16.07 2.19 -18.32
CA GLY A 159 17.49 2.19 -18.69
C GLY A 159 18.19 0.90 -18.28
N PHE A 160 17.95 0.42 -17.05
CA PHE A 160 18.47 -0.87 -16.60
C PHE A 160 17.86 -2.05 -17.36
N ALA A 161 16.56 -2.03 -17.63
CA ALA A 161 15.88 -3.11 -18.36
C ALA A 161 16.38 -3.28 -19.80
N VAL A 162 16.71 -2.18 -20.50
CA VAL A 162 17.23 -2.24 -21.88
C VAL A 162 18.73 -2.50 -21.92
N GLY A 163 19.49 -1.98 -20.95
CA GLY A 163 20.94 -2.14 -20.89
C GLY A 163 21.40 -3.55 -20.52
N ASP A 164 20.86 -4.09 -19.42
CA ASP A 164 21.14 -5.46 -18.98
C ASP A 164 19.94 -6.02 -18.19
N PRO A 165 19.11 -6.87 -18.82
CA PRO A 165 17.97 -7.47 -18.15
C PRO A 165 18.34 -8.30 -16.92
N SER A 166 19.53 -8.89 -16.88
CA SER A 166 19.95 -9.77 -15.78
C SER A 166 20.12 -8.98 -14.49
N ILE A 167 20.74 -7.80 -14.56
CA ILE A 167 20.92 -6.90 -13.42
C ILE A 167 19.56 -6.39 -12.93
N PHE A 168 18.64 -6.08 -13.85
CA PHE A 168 17.29 -5.66 -13.49
C PHE A 168 16.54 -6.74 -12.71
N PHE A 169 16.55 -8.00 -13.18
CA PHE A 169 15.90 -9.10 -12.48
C PHE A 169 16.56 -9.38 -11.12
N SER A 170 17.89 -9.39 -11.03
CA SER A 170 18.57 -9.56 -9.74
C SER A 170 18.28 -8.41 -8.76
N ALA A 171 18.25 -7.17 -9.24
CA ALA A 171 17.89 -6.01 -8.41
C ALA A 171 16.43 -6.05 -7.97
N LEU A 172 15.52 -6.51 -8.84
CA LEU A 172 14.11 -6.68 -8.54
C LEU A 172 13.88 -7.80 -7.52
N ASP A 173 14.60 -8.91 -7.63
CA ASP A 173 14.54 -10.00 -6.66
C ASP A 173 15.02 -9.54 -5.29
N ASN A 174 16.16 -8.83 -5.23
CA ASN A 174 16.67 -8.25 -3.98
C ASN A 174 15.70 -7.19 -3.41
N GLY A 175 15.23 -6.26 -4.24
CA GLY A 175 14.30 -5.21 -3.81
C GLY A 175 12.98 -5.79 -3.30
N GLY A 176 12.47 -6.85 -3.95
CA GLY A 176 11.26 -7.56 -3.55
C GLY A 176 11.42 -8.30 -2.23
N THR A 177 12.51 -9.05 -2.05
CA THR A 177 12.76 -9.82 -0.82
C THR A 177 12.96 -8.89 0.38
N TYR A 178 13.85 -7.91 0.29
CA TYR A 178 14.09 -6.97 1.38
C TYR A 178 12.90 -6.06 1.65
N GLY A 179 12.19 -5.63 0.60
CA GLY A 179 11.00 -4.79 0.71
C GLY A 179 9.86 -5.50 1.45
N VAL A 180 9.52 -6.72 1.04
CA VAL A 180 8.46 -7.52 1.67
C VAL A 180 8.82 -7.86 3.12
N MET A 181 10.06 -8.27 3.40
CA MET A 181 10.49 -8.57 4.78
C MET A 181 10.44 -7.34 5.69
N THR A 182 10.79 -6.17 5.16
CA THR A 182 10.73 -4.92 5.93
C THR A 182 9.29 -4.51 6.18
N LEU A 183 8.46 -4.46 5.13
CA LEU A 183 7.08 -3.95 5.21
C LEU A 183 6.12 -4.89 5.94
N PHE A 184 6.27 -6.21 5.79
CA PHE A 184 5.38 -7.20 6.41
C PHE A 184 5.98 -7.91 7.63
N GLY A 185 7.31 -7.93 7.77
CA GLY A 185 7.99 -8.53 8.92
C GLY A 185 8.30 -7.50 10.01
N ILE A 186 9.18 -6.54 9.68
CA ILE A 186 9.76 -5.63 10.68
C ILE A 186 8.80 -4.49 11.04
N LEU A 187 8.19 -3.85 10.05
CA LEU A 187 7.38 -2.64 10.22
C LEU A 187 6.11 -2.86 11.07
N PRO A 188 5.34 -3.96 10.92
CA PRO A 188 4.15 -4.20 11.75
C PRO A 188 4.53 -4.48 13.21
N ALA A 189 5.64 -5.17 13.45
CA ALA A 189 6.17 -5.41 14.79
C ALA A 189 6.66 -4.11 15.45
N ALA A 190 7.32 -3.24 14.67
CA ALA A 190 7.73 -1.91 15.11
C ALA A 190 6.52 -1.01 15.41
N MET A 191 5.46 -1.04 14.58
CA MET A 191 4.21 -0.32 14.84
C MET A 191 3.52 -0.81 16.12
N ALA A 192 3.46 -2.12 16.34
CA ALA A 192 2.94 -2.68 17.59
C ALA A 192 3.78 -2.28 18.81
N TRP A 193 5.11 -2.18 18.67
CA TRP A 193 5.97 -1.66 19.74
C TRP A 193 5.72 -0.18 20.02
N ALA A 194 5.64 0.65 18.98
CA ALA A 194 5.39 2.08 19.09
C ALA A 194 4.03 2.38 19.75
N GLN A 195 2.98 1.62 19.41
CA GLN A 195 1.66 1.75 20.03
C GLN A 195 1.66 1.31 21.52
N ARG A 196 2.51 0.35 21.90
CA ARG A 196 2.57 -0.13 23.29
C ARG A 196 3.46 0.71 24.20
N TYR A 197 4.53 1.33 23.67
CA TYR A 197 5.57 1.99 24.47
C TYR A 197 5.91 3.44 24.05
N GLY A 198 5.20 4.02 23.09
CA GLY A 198 5.41 5.41 22.66
C GLY A 198 4.96 6.44 23.71
N GLU A 199 5.67 7.56 23.78
CA GLU A 199 5.34 8.70 24.64
C GLU A 199 4.12 9.45 24.05
N GLY A 200 3.02 9.51 24.79
CA GLY A 200 1.74 10.07 24.32
C GLY A 200 0.56 9.08 24.31
N ARG A 201 0.64 7.99 25.09
CA ARG A 201 -0.45 7.02 25.26
C ARG A 201 -1.73 7.70 25.76
N ASP A 202 -2.75 7.74 24.93
CA ASP A 202 -4.11 8.03 25.35
C ASP A 202 -4.73 6.72 25.90
N PRO A 203 -5.03 6.64 27.22
CA PRO A 203 -5.52 5.41 27.84
C PRO A 203 -6.88 4.94 27.30
N ASP A 204 -7.63 5.81 26.62
CA ASP A 204 -8.99 5.54 26.14
C ASP A 204 -9.07 5.17 24.64
N THR A 205 -7.97 5.27 23.87
CA THR A 205 -7.93 4.90 22.44
C THR A 205 -7.31 3.53 22.17
N ALA A 206 -7.13 2.69 23.19
CA ALA A 206 -6.54 1.38 23.06
C ALA A 206 -7.53 0.40 22.37
N PHE A 207 -7.60 0.45 21.03
CA PHE A 207 -8.39 -0.46 20.20
C PHE A 207 -7.94 -1.94 20.23
N ALA A 208 -6.95 -2.31 21.05
CA ALA A 208 -6.42 -3.65 21.09
C ALA A 208 -6.20 -4.08 22.54
N GLU A 209 -7.16 -4.83 23.07
CA GLU A 209 -6.89 -5.82 24.12
C GLU A 209 -5.69 -6.68 23.68
N GLU A 210 -4.85 -7.10 24.63
CA GLU A 210 -3.55 -7.74 24.37
C GLU A 210 -3.68 -9.07 23.58
N ALA A 211 -3.84 -8.99 22.26
CA ALA A 211 -4.03 -10.15 21.39
C ALA A 211 -2.76 -11.01 21.24
N LEU A 212 -1.60 -10.50 21.68
CA LEU A 212 -0.35 -11.25 21.74
C LEU A 212 0.14 -11.32 23.19
N PRO A 213 -0.07 -12.46 23.89
CA PRO A 213 0.50 -12.66 25.21
C PRO A 213 2.04 -12.64 25.12
N GLY A 214 2.70 -11.84 25.97
CA GLY A 214 4.17 -11.83 26.10
C GLY A 214 4.90 -10.48 26.04
N GLY A 215 4.17 -9.35 26.04
CA GLY A 215 4.75 -8.02 26.34
C GLY A 215 5.87 -7.56 25.39
N LYS A 216 6.96 -7.00 25.94
CA LYS A 216 8.14 -6.52 25.19
C LYS A 216 8.93 -7.66 24.53
N LEU A 217 9.05 -8.79 25.21
CA LEU A 217 9.92 -9.88 24.77
C LEU A 217 9.46 -10.51 23.46
N THR A 218 8.15 -10.70 23.28
CA THR A 218 7.61 -11.26 22.04
C THR A 218 7.82 -10.33 20.86
N LEU A 219 7.60 -9.03 21.04
CA LEU A 219 7.84 -8.05 19.98
C LEU A 219 9.33 -7.92 19.62
N LEU A 220 10.21 -7.88 20.62
CA LEU A 220 11.66 -7.90 20.39
C LEU A 220 12.09 -9.20 19.68
N ALA A 221 11.54 -10.34 20.08
CA ALA A 221 11.83 -11.62 19.43
C ALA A 221 11.33 -11.65 17.97
N MET A 222 10.17 -11.07 17.67
CA MET A 222 9.67 -10.97 16.29
C MET A 222 10.53 -10.05 15.42
N ILE A 223 10.93 -8.89 15.95
CA ILE A 223 11.84 -7.97 15.25
C ILE A 223 13.21 -8.64 15.05
N ALA A 224 13.74 -9.30 16.08
CA ALA A 224 15.01 -10.01 16.02
C ALA A 224 14.97 -11.18 15.03
N ALA A 225 13.88 -11.94 14.99
CA ALA A 225 13.70 -13.02 14.01
C ALA A 225 13.64 -12.47 12.58
N GLY A 226 12.91 -11.38 12.35
CA GLY A 226 12.88 -10.70 11.05
C GLY A 226 14.25 -10.18 10.63
N ALA A 227 14.98 -9.54 11.54
CA ALA A 227 16.33 -9.04 11.30
C ALA A 227 17.35 -10.17 11.07
N ALA A 228 17.24 -11.28 11.81
CA ALA A 228 18.10 -12.45 11.64
C ALA A 228 17.89 -13.10 10.28
N PHE A 229 16.63 -13.23 9.83
CA PHE A 229 16.33 -13.77 8.51
C PHE A 229 16.92 -12.92 7.38
N VAL A 230 16.75 -11.59 7.45
CA VAL A 230 17.39 -10.64 6.53
C VAL A 230 18.93 -10.76 6.57
N SER A 231 19.51 -10.92 7.75
CA SER A 231 20.97 -11.04 7.92
C SER A 231 21.52 -12.32 7.30
N VAL A 232 20.84 -13.46 7.50
CA VAL A 232 21.22 -14.76 6.92
C VAL A 232 21.12 -14.70 5.40
N GLU A 233 20.00 -14.21 4.87
CA GLU A 233 19.79 -14.06 3.43
C GLU A 233 20.85 -13.16 2.79
N THR A 234 21.22 -12.07 3.46
CA THR A 234 22.26 -11.15 2.98
C THR A 234 23.64 -11.81 2.99
N TRP A 235 23.93 -12.61 4.01
CA TRP A 235 25.20 -13.33 4.14
C TRP A 235 25.37 -14.37 3.02
N GLU A 236 24.36 -15.20 2.79
CA GLU A 236 24.38 -16.21 1.72
C GLU A 236 24.54 -15.56 0.33
N ARG A 237 23.90 -14.42 0.10
CA ARG A 237 24.04 -13.66 -1.16
C ARG A 237 25.42 -13.05 -1.36
N ILE A 238 26.10 -12.65 -0.29
CA ILE A 238 27.48 -12.11 -0.38
C ILE A 238 28.48 -13.24 -0.66
N GLU A 239 28.33 -14.39 -0.01
CA GLU A 239 29.17 -15.57 -0.28
C GLU A 239 28.98 -16.08 -1.72
N ALA A 240 27.76 -16.03 -2.26
CA ALA A 240 27.49 -16.40 -3.64
C ALA A 240 28.13 -15.48 -4.70
N LEU A 241 28.58 -14.28 -4.30
CA LEU A 241 29.20 -13.28 -5.18
C LEU A 241 30.74 -13.26 -5.12
N THR A 242 31.36 -13.99 -4.19
CA THR A 242 32.82 -14.03 -3.96
C THR A 242 33.43 -15.34 -4.45
#